data_AF-A0A1Q6M4S5-F1
#
_entry.id   AF-A0A1Q6M4S5-F1
#
_cell.length_a   1.000
_cell.length_b   1.000
_cell.length_c   1.000
_cell.angle_alpha   90.00
_cell.angle_beta   90.00
_cell.angle_gamma   90.00
#
_symmetry.space_group_name_H-M   'P 1'
#
loop_
_entity.id
_entity.type
_entity.pdbx_description
1 polymer ?
#
loop_
_entity_poly.entity_id
_entity_poly.type
_entity_poly.pdbx_seq_one_letter_code
_entity_poly.pdbx_strand_id
1 'polypeptide(L)'
;MEKTKDKVSCAYKEIYEILKIFPKELVDRIPKYKLDYIKQNMNESYEYNITKETFDGKTMLDETAAILAILFRDYWATEKQKNKIINYHNTQREKMANEIKEKYDPENVFKRRNIEQEKVKKTKEELAVVEYKDSIFKKFLSKIKALFRR
;
A
#
# COMPACT_ATOMS: atom_id res chain seq x y z
N MET A 1 4.07 15.70 4.19
CA MET A 1 4.34 15.18 5.54
C MET A 1 3.20 15.43 6.53
N GLU A 2 2.28 16.37 6.27
CA GLU A 2 1.16 16.70 7.17
C GLU A 2 0.04 15.62 7.17
N LYS A 3 -0.26 15.02 6.02
CA LYS A 3 -1.29 13.96 5.89
C LYS A 3 -1.02 12.67 6.69
N THR A 4 0.25 12.31 6.93
CA THR A 4 0.63 11.10 7.68
C THR A 4 0.49 11.28 9.19
N LYS A 5 0.67 12.52 9.69
CA LYS A 5 0.48 12.82 11.11
C LYS A 5 -0.99 12.64 11.52
N ASP A 6 -1.90 13.03 10.63
CA ASP A 6 -3.34 12.92 10.83
C ASP A 6 -3.76 11.45 11.03
N LYS A 7 -3.41 10.55 10.10
CA LYS A 7 -3.77 9.12 10.19
C LYS A 7 -3.22 8.41 11.42
N VAL A 8 -1.95 8.66 11.79
CA VAL A 8 -1.34 8.03 12.96
C VAL A 8 -2.00 8.53 14.26
N SER A 9 -2.33 9.82 14.34
CA SER A 9 -3.05 10.36 15.50
C SER A 9 -4.48 9.80 15.63
N CYS A 10 -5.19 9.59 14.51
CA CYS A 10 -6.48 8.89 14.50
C CYS A 10 -6.32 7.42 14.91
N ALA A 11 -5.27 6.74 14.43
CA ALA A 11 -4.99 5.36 14.84
C ALA A 11 -4.71 5.24 16.33
N TYR A 12 -3.99 6.20 16.94
CA TYR A 12 -3.82 6.23 18.39
C TYR A 12 -5.15 6.39 19.13
N LYS A 13 -6.09 7.16 18.57
CA LYS A 13 -7.45 7.26 19.12
C LYS A 13 -8.17 5.91 19.04
N GLU A 14 -8.11 5.22 17.91
CA GLU A 14 -8.71 3.87 17.79
C GLU A 14 -8.07 2.88 18.78
N ILE A 15 -6.73 2.83 18.87
CA ILE A 15 -6.02 1.99 19.84
C ILE A 15 -6.47 2.28 21.26
N TYR A 16 -6.58 3.56 21.63
CA TYR A 16 -7.01 3.95 22.96
C TYR A 16 -8.40 3.41 23.30
N GLU A 17 -9.35 3.50 22.37
CA GLU A 17 -10.72 2.99 22.55
C GLU A 17 -10.77 1.45 22.54
N ILE A 18 -9.99 0.79 21.68
CA ILE A 18 -9.85 -0.67 21.64
C ILE A 18 -9.30 -1.20 22.97
N LEU A 19 -8.26 -0.57 23.51
CA LEU A 19 -7.67 -1.00 24.77
C LEU A 19 -8.62 -0.86 25.97
N LYS A 20 -9.64 0.01 25.92
CA LYS A 20 -10.67 0.09 26.98
C LYS A 20 -11.56 -1.14 27.04
N ILE A 21 -11.82 -1.80 25.91
CA ILE A 21 -12.67 -2.99 25.85
C ILE A 21 -11.90 -4.30 25.99
N PHE A 22 -10.56 -4.25 25.93
CA PHE A 22 -9.68 -5.41 26.09
C PHE A 22 -9.62 -5.90 27.56
N PRO A 23 -9.29 -7.19 27.79
CA PRO A 23 -9.03 -7.71 29.13
C PRO A 23 -7.93 -6.91 29.84
N LYS A 24 -8.19 -6.50 31.08
CA LYS A 24 -7.28 -5.65 31.86
C LYS A 24 -5.90 -6.29 32.00
N GLU A 25 -5.86 -7.61 32.18
CA GLU A 25 -4.64 -8.40 32.36
C GLU A 25 -3.73 -8.37 31.13
N LEU A 26 -4.29 -8.12 29.93
CA LEU A 26 -3.52 -7.94 28.70
C LEU A 26 -3.05 -6.50 28.55
N VAL A 27 -3.88 -5.53 28.91
CA VAL A 27 -3.54 -4.11 28.85
C VAL A 27 -2.43 -3.76 29.85
N ASP A 28 -2.49 -4.32 31.06
CA ASP A 28 -1.49 -4.10 32.12
C ASP A 28 -0.08 -4.60 31.75
N ARG A 29 0.05 -5.49 30.77
CA ARG A 29 1.36 -5.95 30.26
C ARG A 29 2.06 -4.89 29.40
N ILE A 30 1.32 -3.90 28.89
CA ILE A 30 1.89 -2.80 28.10
C ILE A 30 2.51 -1.79 29.07
N PRO A 31 3.78 -1.38 28.87
CA PRO A 31 4.40 -0.36 29.70
C PRO A 31 3.58 0.93 29.71
N LYS A 32 3.34 1.46 30.92
CA LYS A 32 2.49 2.64 31.12
C LYS A 32 2.88 3.84 30.25
N TYR A 33 4.18 4.11 30.10
CA TYR A 33 4.66 5.21 29.27
C TYR A 33 4.23 5.11 27.79
N LYS A 34 4.00 3.89 27.27
CA LYS A 34 3.48 3.69 25.91
C LYS A 34 1.99 3.99 25.82
N LEU A 35 1.23 3.59 26.83
CA LEU A 35 -0.19 3.93 26.94
C LEU A 35 -0.37 5.45 27.06
N ASP A 36 0.44 6.10 27.90
CA ASP A 36 0.46 7.55 28.06
C ASP A 36 0.84 8.24 26.75
N TYR A 37 1.83 7.72 26.01
CA TYR A 37 2.21 8.25 24.70
C TYR A 37 1.06 8.18 23.68
N ILE A 38 0.37 7.04 23.59
CA ILE A 38 -0.81 6.88 22.71
C ILE A 38 -1.87 7.92 23.09
N LYS A 39 -2.18 8.04 24.38
CA LYS A 39 -3.20 8.97 24.89
C LYS A 39 -2.84 10.44 24.61
N GLN A 40 -1.58 10.83 24.76
CA GLN A 40 -1.13 12.22 24.56
C GLN A 40 -1.05 12.63 23.09
N ASN A 41 -0.92 11.66 22.18
CA ASN A 41 -0.72 11.92 20.75
C ASN A 41 -1.95 11.56 19.89
N MET A 42 -3.05 11.11 20.51
CA MET A 42 -4.26 10.78 19.78
C MET A 42 -5.00 12.03 19.30
N ASN A 43 -5.74 11.90 18.20
CA ASN A 43 -6.65 12.94 17.74
C ASN A 43 -7.93 12.91 18.58
N GLU A 44 -8.14 13.92 19.43
CA GLU A 44 -9.32 14.00 20.29
C GLU A 44 -10.61 14.31 19.53
N SER A 45 -10.52 14.94 18.35
CA SER A 45 -11.68 15.25 17.49
C SER A 45 -12.10 14.09 16.59
N TYR A 46 -11.29 13.04 16.51
CA TYR A 46 -11.64 11.83 15.76
C TYR A 46 -12.52 10.92 16.61
N GLU A 47 -13.70 10.59 16.10
CA GLU A 47 -14.64 9.70 16.78
C GLU A 47 -14.43 8.25 16.35
N TYR A 48 -14.26 7.37 17.34
CA TYR A 48 -14.18 5.94 17.15
C TYR A 48 -14.85 5.24 18.33
N ASN A 49 -16.14 4.93 18.18
CA ASN A 49 -16.97 4.41 19.26
C ASN A 49 -17.19 2.91 19.06
N ILE A 50 -16.66 2.11 19.98
CA ILE A 50 -16.78 0.64 19.93
C ILE A 50 -17.13 0.06 21.30
N THR A 51 -17.80 -1.08 21.29
CA THR A 51 -18.04 -1.92 22.47
C THR A 51 -17.48 -3.32 22.20
N LYS A 52 -17.54 -4.22 23.19
CA LYS A 52 -17.12 -5.62 23.00
C LYS A 52 -17.94 -6.33 21.92
N GLU A 53 -19.19 -5.94 21.75
CA GLU A 53 -20.14 -6.52 20.81
C GLU A 53 -20.00 -5.94 19.40
N THR A 54 -19.59 -4.69 19.26
CA THR A 54 -19.46 -4.02 17.96
C THR A 54 -18.05 -4.10 17.36
N PHE A 55 -17.03 -4.46 18.16
CA PHE A 55 -15.67 -4.59 17.66
C PHE A 55 -15.52 -5.81 16.73
N ASP A 56 -15.36 -5.55 15.44
CA ASP A 56 -15.27 -6.58 14.40
C ASP A 56 -13.85 -6.88 13.91
N GLY A 57 -12.88 -6.05 14.32
CA GLY A 57 -11.49 -6.15 13.91
C GLY A 57 -11.23 -5.88 12.41
N LYS A 58 -12.20 -5.35 11.66
CA LYS A 58 -12.11 -5.08 10.21
C LYS A 58 -12.30 -3.62 9.85
N THR A 59 -13.03 -2.87 10.67
CA THR A 59 -13.42 -1.47 10.41
C THR A 59 -12.42 -0.43 10.91
N MET A 60 -11.25 -0.87 11.39
CA MET A 60 -10.17 0.00 11.86
C MET A 60 -9.25 0.47 10.73
N LEU A 61 -8.49 1.53 10.99
CA LEU A 61 -7.43 2.00 10.09
C LEU A 61 -6.31 0.96 9.93
N ASP A 62 -5.65 0.96 8.77
CA ASP A 62 -4.48 0.11 8.52
C ASP A 62 -3.35 0.43 9.53
N GLU A 63 -3.18 1.70 9.88
CA GLU A 63 -2.23 2.14 10.92
C GLU A 63 -2.59 1.56 12.30
N THR A 64 -3.87 1.47 12.64
CA THR A 64 -4.35 0.85 13.90
C THR A 64 -4.02 -0.64 13.90
N ALA A 65 -4.33 -1.35 12.81
CA ALA A 65 -4.01 -2.76 12.67
C ALA A 65 -2.50 -3.02 12.79
N ALA A 66 -1.67 -2.15 12.21
CA ALA A 66 -0.21 -2.23 12.33
C ALA A 66 0.27 -2.04 13.77
N ILE A 67 -0.29 -1.06 14.51
CA ILE A 67 0.05 -0.83 15.92
C ILE A 67 -0.40 -2.00 16.80
N LEU A 68 -1.61 -2.55 16.59
CA LEU A 68 -2.08 -3.75 17.31
C LEU A 68 -1.18 -4.96 17.05
N ALA A 69 -0.71 -5.15 15.82
CA ALA A 69 0.21 -6.24 15.49
C ALA A 69 1.55 -6.11 16.25
N ILE A 70 2.04 -4.88 16.42
CA ILE A 70 3.24 -4.59 17.23
C ILE A 70 2.97 -4.90 18.72
N LEU A 71 1.85 -4.42 19.27
CA LEU A 71 1.48 -4.69 20.67
C LEU A 71 1.34 -6.19 20.92
N PHE A 72 0.70 -6.91 20.00
CA PHE A 72 0.57 -8.36 20.06
C PHE A 72 1.94 -9.04 20.10
N ARG A 73 2.81 -8.72 19.13
CA ARG A 73 4.17 -9.29 19.06
C ARG A 73 4.97 -9.03 20.35
N ASP A 74 4.86 -7.84 20.91
CA ASP A 74 5.72 -7.40 22.01
C ASP A 74 5.22 -7.82 23.40
N TYR A 75 3.90 -7.92 23.60
CA TYR A 75 3.30 -8.07 24.94
C TYR A 75 2.37 -9.28 25.12
N TRP A 76 1.83 -9.83 24.03
CA TRP A 76 0.80 -10.88 24.10
C TRP A 76 1.22 -12.20 23.45
N ALA A 77 2.10 -12.15 22.46
CA ALA A 77 2.57 -13.32 21.73
C ALA A 77 3.44 -14.22 22.60
N THR A 78 3.27 -15.53 22.43
CA THR A 78 4.24 -16.52 22.92
C THR A 78 5.56 -16.38 22.15
N GLU A 79 6.67 -16.85 22.72
CA GLU A 79 7.98 -16.86 22.03
C GLU A 79 7.91 -17.56 20.67
N LYS A 80 7.17 -18.66 20.56
CA LYS A 80 6.96 -19.36 19.28
C LYS A 80 6.24 -18.47 18.25
N GLN A 81 5.16 -17.80 18.64
CA GLN A 81 4.42 -16.89 17.76
C GLN A 81 5.26 -15.68 17.36
N LYS A 82 5.96 -15.08 18.34
CA LYS A 82 6.86 -13.94 18.14
C LYS A 82 7.96 -14.27 17.14
N ASN A 83 8.63 -15.42 17.28
CA ASN A 83 9.64 -15.88 16.35
C ASN A 83 9.08 -16.09 14.95
N LYS A 84 7.87 -16.65 14.82
CA LYS A 84 7.19 -16.80 13.53
C LYS A 84 6.92 -15.45 12.86
N ILE A 85 6.43 -14.47 13.63
CA ILE A 85 6.15 -13.11 13.15
C ILE A 85 7.46 -12.42 12.70
N ILE A 86 8.50 -12.46 13.52
CA ILE A 86 9.80 -11.86 13.21
C ILE A 86 10.41 -12.48 11.94
N ASN A 87 10.40 -13.80 11.85
CA ASN A 87 10.93 -14.51 10.68
C ASN A 87 10.16 -14.14 9.41
N TYR A 88 8.82 -14.10 9.47
CA TYR A 88 8.02 -13.67 8.34
C TYR A 88 8.38 -12.24 7.90
N HIS A 89 8.47 -11.28 8.83
CA HIS A 89 8.86 -9.91 8.51
C HIS A 89 10.28 -9.83 7.94
N ASN A 90 11.22 -10.63 8.42
CA ASN A 90 12.58 -10.68 7.88
C ASN A 90 12.57 -11.19 6.44
N THR A 91 11.87 -12.29 6.16
CA THR A 91 11.72 -12.82 4.81
C THR A 91 11.07 -11.80 3.87
N GLN A 92 10.02 -11.09 4.30
CA GLN A 92 9.39 -10.07 3.44
C GLN A 92 10.34 -8.90 3.17
N ARG A 93 11.10 -8.44 4.18
CA ARG A 93 12.09 -7.38 4.00
C ARG A 93 13.19 -7.77 3.03
N GLU A 94 13.66 -9.01 3.11
CA GLU A 94 14.66 -9.55 2.18
C GLU A 94 14.11 -9.62 0.74
N LYS A 95 12.89 -10.12 0.55
CA LYS A 95 12.22 -10.13 -0.75
C LYS A 95 12.12 -8.73 -1.34
N MET A 96 11.64 -7.76 -0.56
CA MET A 96 11.52 -6.37 -1.00
C MET A 96 12.88 -5.76 -1.35
N ALA A 97 13.92 -6.03 -0.55
CA ALA A 97 15.28 -5.57 -0.84
C ALA A 97 15.82 -6.19 -2.15
N ASN A 98 15.55 -7.47 -2.39
CA ASN A 98 15.92 -8.16 -3.62
C ASN A 98 15.16 -7.61 -4.83
N GLU A 99 13.85 -7.36 -4.72
CA GLU A 99 13.05 -6.74 -5.79
C GLU A 99 13.57 -5.33 -6.14
N ILE A 100 13.92 -4.53 -5.12
CA ILE A 100 14.53 -3.20 -5.32
C ILE A 100 15.88 -3.36 -6.03
N LYS A 101 16.72 -4.28 -5.58
CA LYS A 101 18.01 -4.57 -6.20
C LYS A 101 17.81 -4.99 -7.66
N GLU A 102 16.94 -5.94 -7.96
CA GLU A 102 16.68 -6.38 -9.34
C GLU A 102 16.16 -5.26 -10.25
N LYS A 103 15.29 -4.38 -9.72
CA LYS A 103 14.69 -3.28 -10.48
C LYS A 103 15.66 -2.14 -10.77
N TYR A 104 16.57 -1.85 -9.84
CA TYR A 104 17.46 -0.68 -9.90
C TYR A 104 18.94 -1.03 -10.04
N ASP A 105 19.30 -2.31 -10.11
CA ASP A 105 20.65 -2.75 -10.42
C ASP A 105 21.11 -2.16 -11.76
N PRO A 106 22.26 -1.44 -11.82
CA PRO A 106 22.69 -0.74 -13.02
C PRO A 106 22.77 -1.66 -14.23
N GLU A 107 23.30 -2.88 -14.09
CA GLU A 107 23.39 -3.81 -15.22
C GLU A 107 22.00 -4.18 -15.74
N ASN A 108 21.05 -4.45 -14.84
CA ASN A 108 19.67 -4.73 -15.23
C ASN A 108 18.99 -3.53 -15.90
N VAL A 109 19.23 -2.31 -15.43
CA VAL A 109 18.70 -1.09 -16.02
C VAL A 109 19.27 -0.86 -17.42
N PHE A 110 20.58 -1.04 -17.62
CA PHE A 110 21.20 -0.92 -18.95
C PHE A 110 20.75 -2.03 -19.91
N LYS A 111 20.70 -3.29 -19.45
CA LYS A 111 20.18 -4.42 -20.24
C LYS A 111 18.74 -4.17 -20.69
N ARG A 112 17.85 -3.69 -19.79
CA ARG A 112 16.46 -3.34 -20.12
C ARG A 112 16.37 -2.21 -21.15
N ARG A 113 17.14 -1.13 -20.98
CA ARG A 113 17.20 -0.02 -21.94
C ARG A 113 17.63 -0.49 -23.34
N ASN A 114 18.63 -1.36 -23.42
CA ASN A 114 19.09 -1.89 -24.70
C ASN A 114 18.00 -2.72 -25.40
N ILE A 115 17.31 -3.59 -24.66
CA ILE A 115 16.19 -4.40 -25.19
C ILE A 115 15.01 -3.51 -25.65
N GLU A 116 14.68 -2.47 -24.89
CA GLU A 116 13.63 -1.51 -25.27
C GLU A 116 14.01 -0.72 -26.53
N GLN A 117 15.27 -0.30 -26.66
CA GLN A 117 15.77 0.35 -27.86
C GLN A 117 15.73 -0.58 -29.08
N GLU A 118 16.07 -1.87 -28.93
CA GLU A 118 15.97 -2.86 -30.00
C GLU A 118 14.51 -3.10 -30.43
N LYS A 119 13.57 -3.14 -29.49
CA LYS A 119 12.13 -3.26 -29.81
C LYS A 119 11.62 -2.04 -30.56
N VAL A 120 11.98 -0.83 -30.12
CA VAL A 120 11.60 0.42 -30.80
C VAL A 120 12.21 0.49 -32.21
N LYS A 121 13.44 0.03 -32.40
CA LYS A 121 14.07 -0.06 -33.73
C LYS A 121 13.32 -1.03 -34.65
N LYS A 122 13.00 -2.25 -34.18
CA LYS A 122 12.21 -3.22 -34.96
C LYS A 122 10.82 -2.70 -35.34
N THR A 123 10.11 -2.04 -34.43
CA THR A 123 8.79 -1.45 -34.74
C THR A 123 8.90 -0.29 -35.75
N LYS A 124 9.97 0.52 -35.69
CA LYS A 124 10.21 1.57 -36.69
C LYS A 124 10.58 1.00 -38.06
N GLU A 125 11.35 -0.08 -38.11
CA GLU A 125 11.69 -0.79 -39.35
C GLU A 125 10.45 -1.44 -39.98
N GLU A 126 9.56 -2.07 -39.20
CA GLU A 126 8.27 -2.59 -39.71
C GLU A 126 7.34 -1.49 -40.22
N LEU A 127 7.25 -0.35 -39.52
CA LEU A 127 6.42 0.80 -39.96
C LEU A 127 6.98 1.49 -41.22
N ALA A 128 8.30 1.43 -41.43
CA ALA A 128 8.95 2.00 -42.62
C ALA A 128 8.71 1.17 -43.91
N VAL A 129 8.22 -0.07 -43.79
CA VAL A 129 7.99 -1.00 -44.92
C VAL A 129 6.50 -1.08 -45.33
N VAL A 130 5.60 -0.31 -44.70
CA VAL A 130 4.19 -0.29 -45.11
C VAL A 130 3.99 0.68 -46.28
N GLU A 131 3.85 0.15 -47.50
CA GLU A 131 3.39 0.89 -48.67
C GLU A 131 2.05 1.61 -48.42
N TYR A 132 1.99 2.88 -48.82
CA TYR A 132 0.87 3.77 -48.60
C TYR A 132 -0.34 3.37 -49.47
N LYS A 133 -1.36 2.73 -48.87
CA LYS A 133 -2.61 2.37 -49.57
C LYS A 133 -3.72 3.38 -49.26
N ASP A 134 -3.72 4.48 -50.00
CA ASP A 134 -4.71 5.53 -49.89
C ASP A 134 -5.97 5.20 -50.71
N SER A 135 -7.06 4.77 -50.06
CA SER A 135 -8.39 4.68 -50.71
C SER A 135 -9.55 4.55 -49.72
N ILE A 136 -9.33 3.89 -48.58
CA ILE A 136 -10.42 3.55 -47.64
C ILE A 136 -10.80 4.75 -46.77
N PHE A 137 -9.82 5.51 -46.25
CA PHE A 137 -10.07 6.69 -45.42
C PHE A 137 -10.78 7.82 -46.18
N LYS A 138 -10.44 8.02 -47.46
CA LYS A 138 -11.09 9.02 -48.32
C LYS A 138 -12.58 8.72 -48.56
N LYS A 139 -12.95 7.43 -48.69
CA LYS A 139 -14.35 6.98 -48.81
C LYS A 139 -15.15 7.10 -47.51
N PHE A 140 -14.48 7.02 -46.36
CA PHE A 140 -15.14 7.16 -45.05
C PHE A 140 -15.49 8.63 -44.75
N LEU A 141 -14.57 9.56 -45.05
CA LEU A 141 -14.77 11.00 -44.81
C LEU A 141 -15.90 11.61 -45.68
N SER A 142 -16.11 11.11 -46.90
CA SER A 142 -17.20 11.59 -47.76
C SER A 142 -18.59 11.24 -47.20
N LYS A 143 -18.72 10.12 -46.48
CA LYS A 143 -19.98 9.72 -45.82
C LYS A 143 -20.28 10.56 -44.58
N ILE A 144 -19.25 10.95 -43.82
CA ILE A 144 -19.43 11.78 -42.62
C ILE A 144 -19.86 13.20 -43.00
N LYS A 145 -19.38 13.76 -44.12
CA LYS A 145 -19.78 15.10 -44.59
C LYS A 145 -21.27 15.23 -44.93
N ALA A 146 -21.96 14.12 -45.26
CA ALA A 146 -23.39 14.14 -45.54
C ALA A 146 -24.27 14.23 -44.27
N LEU A 147 -23.74 13.85 -43.10
CA LEU A 147 -24.46 13.90 -41.82
C LEU A 147 -24.50 15.30 -41.18
N PHE A 148 -23.62 16.21 -41.61
CA PHE A 148 -23.55 17.59 -41.08
C PHE A 148 -24.17 18.63 -42.02
N ARG A 149 -24.91 18.20 -43.04
CA ARG A 149 -25.84 19.05 -43.80
C ARG A 149 -27.28 18.65 -43.47
N ARG A 150 -27.68 18.94 -42.23
CA ARG A 150 -29.07 19.18 -41.86
C ARG A 150 -29.10 20.25 -40.78
#